data_AF-A0A355U8B8-F1
#
_entry.id   AF-A0A355U8B8-F1
#
_cell.length_a   1.000
_cell.length_b   1.000
_cell.length_c   1.000
_cell.angle_alpha   90.00
_cell.angle_beta   90.00
_cell.angle_gamma   90.00
#
_symmetry.space_group_name_H-M   'P 1'
#
loop_
_entity.id
_entity.type
_entity.pdbx_description
1 polymer ?
#
loop_
_entity_poly.entity_id
_entity_poly.type
_entity_poly.pdbx_seq_one_letter_code
_entity_poly.pdbx_strand_id
1 'polypeptide(L)'
;PDATMNAMGPSWVDPVTGEILNASVLVYNDVIKLINNWRFVQTSQVDEKVRSVKMPQDIIDESMVYVISHEIGHTLGLMHNMGASSAYPTDSLRNAAFTAKYGTTPSIMDYARFNYVAQPQDKDVKLVPPSLGVYDEYAIKWLYTPVVGAKDIWEETAIAEKIIDEKAGDPLYRYGAQQLATSASYGAYDPSARTEDLGNDPIKSSDYGIKNLKYILPKMNEWVGADDCDFTHRNDLYIQLTNQYYRYIGNVLAQVGGIYLNNVKEGSAVKPSVPVSKKVQKASLKWVVSQLRSSSWINNADVTSNLPLAAPQSNKICAQVAKALASTVPANVILASVVPGESKPYTVNEYYNDLYNEVFASSITGRKLTSEEKTLQREVLTASSKGVKSMLSKSLAEDSSDDEYASEPMWCGYEDVALGEGKGPYQKAVSVLTIDESDGCRIVFLNKVKALATSRKSSAPLEDRAHYEYLLARVNAALQAQK
;
A
#
# COMPACT_ATOMS: atom_id res chain seq x y z
N PRO A 1 -31.78 3.05 4.77
CA PRO A 1 -30.65 2.36 4.10
C PRO A 1 -29.35 3.05 4.50
N ASP A 2 -28.42 2.29 5.08
CA ASP A 2 -27.08 2.76 5.45
C ASP A 2 -26.14 2.56 4.24
N ALA A 3 -25.43 3.62 3.84
CA ALA A 3 -24.50 3.61 2.69
C ALA A 3 -23.09 3.11 3.08
N THR A 4 -22.88 2.75 4.34
CA THR A 4 -21.63 2.23 4.86
C THR A 4 -21.34 0.86 4.24
N MET A 5 -20.25 0.77 3.49
CA MET A 5 -19.78 -0.48 2.88
C MET A 5 -18.84 -1.21 3.84
N ASN A 6 -19.35 -1.84 4.89
CA ASN A 6 -18.49 -2.39 5.95
C ASN A 6 -19.05 -3.60 6.74
N ALA A 7 -18.24 -4.17 7.62
CA ALA A 7 -18.61 -4.99 8.78
C ALA A 7 -17.75 -4.61 10.00
N MET A 8 -18.19 -4.95 11.22
CA MET A 8 -17.44 -4.71 12.46
C MET A 8 -17.70 -5.81 13.50
N GLY A 9 -16.66 -6.27 14.19
CA GLY A 9 -16.72 -7.30 15.23
C GLY A 9 -16.30 -6.82 16.62
N PRO A 10 -17.04 -5.90 17.29
CA PRO A 10 -16.70 -5.45 18.64
C PRO A 10 -16.94 -6.52 19.71
N SER A 11 -16.10 -6.50 20.74
CA SER A 11 -16.25 -7.30 21.96
C SER A 11 -16.17 -6.45 23.22
N TRP A 12 -16.98 -6.77 24.22
CA TRP A 12 -16.92 -6.18 25.56
C TRP A 12 -16.25 -7.18 26.51
N VAL A 13 -15.17 -6.76 27.13
CA VAL A 13 -14.32 -7.62 27.97
C VAL A 13 -14.36 -7.12 29.41
N ASP A 14 -14.49 -8.04 30.38
CA ASP A 14 -14.28 -7.74 31.78
C ASP A 14 -12.80 -7.39 32.00
N PRO A 15 -12.46 -6.16 32.43
CA PRO A 15 -11.08 -5.72 32.53
C PRO A 15 -10.28 -6.41 33.67
N VAL A 16 -10.96 -7.11 34.58
CA VAL A 16 -10.35 -7.84 35.70
C VAL A 16 -10.06 -9.28 35.32
N THR A 17 -11.02 -9.96 34.70
CA THR A 17 -10.91 -11.40 34.39
C THR A 17 -10.43 -11.67 32.97
N GLY A 18 -10.54 -10.70 32.06
CA GLY A 18 -10.32 -10.89 30.63
C GLY A 18 -11.44 -11.66 29.93
N GLU A 19 -12.56 -11.94 30.62
CA GLU A 19 -13.70 -12.64 30.05
C GLU A 19 -14.43 -11.79 29.01
N ILE A 20 -14.69 -12.35 27.83
CA ILE A 20 -15.54 -11.72 26.82
C ILE A 20 -17.00 -11.83 27.27
N LEU A 21 -17.57 -10.73 27.76
CA LEU A 21 -18.95 -10.65 28.26
C LEU A 21 -19.97 -10.54 27.12
N ASN A 22 -19.58 -9.90 26.02
CA ASN A 22 -20.41 -9.78 24.83
C ASN A 22 -19.55 -9.72 23.57
N ALA A 23 -20.01 -10.38 22.51
CA ALA A 23 -19.46 -10.32 21.17
C ALA A 23 -20.60 -10.00 20.21
N SER A 24 -20.39 -9.04 19.31
CA SER A 24 -21.36 -8.66 18.29
C SER A 24 -20.69 -8.60 16.93
N VAL A 25 -21.36 -9.07 15.88
CA VAL A 25 -20.94 -8.88 14.49
C VAL A 25 -21.97 -8.01 13.78
N LEU A 26 -21.55 -6.83 13.35
CA LEU A 26 -22.36 -5.86 12.65
C LEU A 26 -22.03 -5.94 11.16
N VAL A 27 -23.05 -6.16 10.32
CA VAL A 27 -22.89 -6.27 8.87
C VAL A 27 -23.75 -5.20 8.21
N TYR A 28 -23.10 -4.29 7.49
CA TYR A 28 -23.81 -3.22 6.80
C TYR A 28 -24.30 -3.68 5.42
N ASN A 29 -25.44 -3.15 4.98
CA ASN A 29 -26.12 -3.64 3.77
C ASN A 29 -25.27 -3.55 2.50
N ASP A 30 -24.45 -2.49 2.36
CA ASP A 30 -23.68 -2.25 1.14
C ASP A 30 -22.37 -3.05 1.07
N VAL A 31 -22.10 -3.95 2.04
CA VAL A 31 -20.99 -4.92 1.96
C VAL A 31 -21.05 -5.78 0.69
N ILE A 32 -22.26 -6.07 0.20
CA ILE A 32 -22.49 -6.84 -1.02
C ILE A 32 -21.98 -6.09 -2.25
N LYS A 33 -22.21 -4.77 -2.32
CA LYS A 33 -21.70 -3.92 -3.40
C LYS A 33 -20.17 -3.90 -3.39
N LEU A 34 -19.57 -3.84 -2.20
CA LEU A 34 -18.13 -3.86 -2.02
C LEU A 34 -17.51 -5.17 -2.49
N ILE A 35 -18.05 -6.30 -2.04
CA ILE A 35 -17.63 -7.65 -2.48
C ILE A 35 -17.74 -7.78 -4.00
N ASN A 36 -18.84 -7.31 -4.59
CA ASN A 36 -19.04 -7.34 -6.04
C ASN A 36 -17.89 -6.63 -6.77
N ASN A 37 -17.60 -5.40 -6.37
CA ASN A 37 -16.53 -4.61 -6.95
C ASN A 37 -15.15 -5.27 -6.78
N TRP A 38 -14.85 -5.82 -5.61
CA TRP A 38 -13.57 -6.49 -5.36
C TRP A 38 -13.41 -7.76 -6.18
N ARG A 39 -14.42 -8.64 -6.19
CA ARG A 39 -14.39 -9.86 -6.99
C ARG A 39 -14.25 -9.53 -8.47
N PHE A 40 -14.99 -8.53 -8.96
CA PHE A 40 -14.87 -8.09 -10.35
C PHE A 40 -13.44 -7.62 -10.66
N VAL A 41 -12.89 -6.68 -9.89
CA VAL A 41 -11.59 -6.06 -10.20
C VAL A 41 -10.41 -7.01 -9.96
N GLN A 42 -10.49 -7.90 -8.97
CA GLN A 42 -9.36 -8.74 -8.56
C GLN A 42 -9.39 -10.15 -9.18
N THR A 43 -10.54 -10.65 -9.64
CA THR A 43 -10.70 -12.06 -10.04
C THR A 43 -11.32 -12.34 -11.41
N SER A 44 -11.90 -11.35 -12.10
CA SER A 44 -12.59 -11.55 -13.40
C SER A 44 -11.72 -12.14 -14.51
N GLN A 45 -10.40 -12.03 -14.40
CA GLN A 45 -9.45 -12.64 -15.33
C GLN A 45 -9.49 -14.18 -15.31
N VAL A 46 -9.87 -14.78 -14.18
CA VAL A 46 -9.93 -16.24 -13.96
C VAL A 46 -11.37 -16.71 -13.74
N ASP A 47 -12.14 -15.98 -12.93
CA ASP A 47 -13.51 -16.34 -12.58
C ASP A 47 -14.50 -15.67 -13.54
N GLU A 48 -15.21 -16.46 -14.34
CA GLU A 48 -16.19 -15.90 -15.28
C GLU A 48 -17.50 -15.52 -14.58
N LYS A 49 -17.80 -16.13 -13.43
CA LYS A 49 -19.05 -15.89 -12.69
C LYS A 49 -19.13 -14.48 -12.14
N VAL A 50 -17.99 -13.83 -11.91
CA VAL A 50 -17.91 -12.47 -11.36
C VAL A 50 -18.06 -11.37 -12.42
N ARG A 51 -18.21 -11.74 -13.70
CA ARG A 51 -18.34 -10.82 -14.84
C ARG A 51 -19.80 -10.37 -15.05
N SER A 52 -20.51 -10.12 -13.96
CA SER A 52 -21.95 -9.83 -13.96
C SER A 52 -22.27 -8.62 -13.09
N VAL A 53 -23.27 -7.81 -13.49
CA VAL A 53 -23.74 -6.68 -12.67
C VAL A 53 -24.23 -7.14 -11.30
N LYS A 54 -25.06 -8.20 -11.28
CA LYS A 54 -25.51 -8.85 -10.05
C LYS A 54 -24.73 -10.15 -9.84
N MET A 55 -23.86 -10.14 -8.85
CA MET A 55 -23.05 -11.28 -8.47
C MET A 55 -23.91 -12.52 -8.13
N PRO A 56 -23.56 -13.73 -8.58
CA PRO A 56 -24.21 -14.97 -8.17
C PRO A 56 -24.16 -15.19 -6.65
N GLN A 57 -25.21 -15.82 -6.11
CA GLN A 57 -25.35 -16.01 -4.65
C GLN A 57 -24.22 -16.86 -4.07
N ASP A 58 -23.76 -17.90 -4.77
CA ASP A 58 -22.65 -18.76 -4.31
C ASP A 58 -21.34 -17.97 -4.14
N ILE A 59 -21.09 -17.00 -5.02
CA ILE A 59 -19.92 -16.12 -4.93
C ILE A 59 -20.05 -15.12 -3.77
N ILE A 60 -21.25 -14.55 -3.58
CA ILE A 60 -21.53 -13.68 -2.44
C ILE A 60 -21.34 -14.45 -1.13
N ASP A 61 -21.92 -15.64 -1.02
CA ASP A 61 -21.83 -16.47 0.19
C ASP A 61 -20.37 -16.83 0.50
N GLU A 62 -19.60 -17.26 -0.50
CA GLU A 62 -18.16 -17.56 -0.35
C GLU A 62 -17.37 -16.34 0.16
N SER A 63 -17.62 -15.16 -0.41
CA SER A 63 -16.95 -13.93 0.01
C SER A 63 -17.43 -13.41 1.37
N MET A 64 -18.71 -13.63 1.72
CA MET A 64 -19.25 -13.28 3.03
C MET A 64 -18.68 -14.15 4.14
N VAL A 65 -18.40 -15.43 3.88
CA VAL A 65 -17.71 -16.31 4.84
C VAL A 65 -16.39 -15.68 5.29
N TYR A 66 -15.61 -15.11 4.37
CA TYR A 66 -14.38 -14.38 4.72
C TYR A 66 -14.65 -13.18 5.63
N VAL A 67 -15.55 -12.27 5.22
CA VAL A 67 -15.85 -11.05 5.98
C VAL A 67 -16.35 -11.38 7.39
N ILE A 68 -17.31 -12.29 7.51
CA ILE A 68 -17.89 -12.64 8.82
C ILE A 68 -16.86 -13.36 9.69
N SER A 69 -16.06 -14.26 9.13
CA SER A 69 -15.05 -14.97 9.92
C SER A 69 -13.94 -14.03 10.41
N HIS A 70 -13.58 -13.01 9.62
CA HIS A 70 -12.68 -11.93 10.04
C HIS A 70 -13.23 -11.17 11.25
N GLU A 71 -14.49 -10.74 11.18
CA GLU A 71 -15.12 -10.03 12.32
C GLU A 71 -15.28 -10.92 13.54
N ILE A 72 -15.60 -12.20 13.36
CA ILE A 72 -15.61 -13.17 14.48
C ILE A 72 -14.20 -13.26 15.10
N GLY A 73 -13.14 -13.25 14.31
CA GLY A 73 -11.77 -13.18 14.81
C GLY A 73 -11.54 -11.99 15.74
N HIS A 74 -12.02 -10.80 15.38
CA HIS A 74 -11.99 -9.63 16.27
C HIS A 74 -12.77 -9.85 17.57
N THR A 75 -13.95 -10.49 17.50
CA THR A 75 -14.71 -10.79 18.72
C THR A 75 -13.99 -11.76 19.67
N LEU A 76 -13.06 -12.56 19.14
CA LEU A 76 -12.18 -13.45 19.90
C LEU A 76 -10.85 -12.80 20.32
N GLY A 77 -10.74 -11.47 20.18
CA GLY A 77 -9.55 -10.71 20.58
C GLY A 77 -8.39 -10.76 19.57
N LEU A 78 -8.61 -11.27 18.35
CA LEU A 78 -7.58 -11.25 17.32
C LEU A 78 -7.44 -9.85 16.71
N MET A 79 -6.21 -9.36 16.63
CA MET A 79 -5.87 -8.11 15.92
C MET A 79 -5.60 -8.39 14.44
N HIS A 80 -5.66 -7.35 13.61
CA HIS A 80 -5.23 -7.45 12.22
C HIS A 80 -3.79 -7.95 12.11
N ASN A 81 -3.55 -8.96 11.27
CA ASN A 81 -2.21 -9.39 10.90
C ASN A 81 -1.90 -8.98 9.46
N MET A 82 -1.63 -7.69 9.27
CA MET A 82 -1.28 -7.11 7.96
C MET A 82 0.03 -7.66 7.39
N GLY A 83 0.81 -8.40 8.19
CA GLY A 83 2.05 -9.03 7.77
C GLY A 83 1.91 -10.41 7.15
N ALA A 84 0.73 -11.03 7.24
CA ALA A 84 0.60 -12.46 6.99
C ALA A 84 0.82 -12.81 5.50
N SER A 85 0.22 -12.06 4.57
CA SER A 85 0.29 -12.30 3.12
C SER A 85 1.75 -12.36 2.60
N SER A 86 2.65 -11.61 3.22
CA SER A 86 4.07 -11.54 2.89
C SER A 86 4.84 -12.83 3.18
N ALA A 87 4.26 -13.77 3.94
CA ALA A 87 4.89 -15.05 4.25
C ALA A 87 4.89 -16.03 3.06
N TYR A 88 3.98 -15.86 2.10
CA TYR A 88 3.86 -16.76 0.96
C TYR A 88 4.73 -16.31 -0.22
N PRO A 89 5.47 -17.22 -0.87
CA PRO A 89 6.12 -16.90 -2.14
C PRO A 89 5.07 -16.51 -3.19
N THR A 90 5.25 -15.37 -3.87
CA THR A 90 4.25 -14.83 -4.81
C THR A 90 3.81 -15.86 -5.87
N ASP A 91 4.72 -16.66 -6.43
CA ASP A 91 4.34 -17.66 -7.45
C ASP A 91 3.54 -18.84 -6.89
N SER A 92 3.67 -19.15 -5.60
CA SER A 92 2.90 -20.22 -4.96
C SER A 92 1.40 -19.91 -4.96
N LEU A 93 1.02 -18.63 -4.98
CA LEU A 93 -0.37 -18.19 -5.10
C LEU A 93 -1.00 -18.53 -6.46
N ARG A 94 -0.20 -18.92 -7.45
CA ARG A 94 -0.66 -19.40 -8.76
C ARG A 94 -0.72 -20.92 -8.86
N ASN A 95 -0.39 -21.64 -7.78
CA ASN A 95 -0.38 -23.09 -7.73
C ASN A 95 -1.64 -23.62 -7.02
N ALA A 96 -2.40 -24.47 -7.71
CA ALA A 96 -3.64 -25.03 -7.19
C ALA A 96 -3.45 -25.86 -5.92
N ALA A 97 -2.43 -26.73 -5.89
CA ALA A 97 -2.17 -27.58 -4.72
C ALA A 97 -1.74 -26.75 -3.49
N PHE A 98 -0.94 -25.70 -3.71
CA PHE A 98 -0.54 -24.78 -2.64
C PHE A 98 -1.74 -24.02 -2.10
N THR A 99 -2.49 -23.33 -2.97
CA THR A 99 -3.63 -22.52 -2.56
C THR A 99 -4.78 -23.35 -1.99
N ALA A 100 -4.94 -24.61 -2.42
CA ALA A 100 -5.89 -25.54 -1.81
C ALA A 100 -5.51 -25.91 -0.36
N LYS A 101 -4.21 -25.97 -0.04
CA LYS A 101 -3.72 -26.29 1.30
C LYS A 101 -3.64 -25.08 2.23
N TYR A 102 -3.21 -23.93 1.70
CA TYR A 102 -2.78 -22.77 2.48
C TYR A 102 -3.62 -21.51 2.24
N GLY A 103 -4.52 -21.52 1.25
CA GLY A 103 -5.23 -20.31 0.82
C GLY A 103 -4.29 -19.26 0.22
N THR A 104 -4.62 -17.98 0.41
CA THR A 104 -3.86 -16.83 -0.12
C THR A 104 -3.06 -16.07 0.93
N THR A 105 -3.31 -16.32 2.22
CA THR A 105 -2.60 -15.73 3.36
C THR A 105 -2.61 -16.73 4.55
N PRO A 106 -1.59 -16.72 5.44
CA PRO A 106 -1.60 -17.52 6.67
C PRO A 106 -2.64 -17.11 7.71
N SER A 107 -3.26 -15.93 7.60
CA SER A 107 -4.20 -15.42 8.59
C SER A 107 -5.42 -14.79 7.91
N ILE A 108 -6.62 -15.13 8.37
CA ILE A 108 -7.86 -14.47 7.95
C ILE A 108 -7.92 -13.02 8.44
N MET A 109 -7.16 -12.68 9.49
CA MET A 109 -7.04 -11.32 10.03
C MET A 109 -6.21 -10.38 9.15
N ASP A 110 -5.77 -10.86 7.99
CA ASP A 110 -5.07 -10.09 6.98
C ASP A 110 -6.05 -9.50 5.95
N TYR A 111 -5.70 -8.34 5.41
CA TYR A 111 -6.42 -7.68 4.31
C TYR A 111 -5.88 -8.13 2.94
N ALA A 112 -5.53 -9.41 2.82
CA ALA A 112 -5.08 -10.07 1.60
C ALA A 112 -6.16 -10.15 0.50
N ARG A 113 -7.44 -9.92 0.84
CA ARG A 113 -8.63 -9.96 -0.03
C ARG A 113 -8.60 -11.13 -1.04
N PHE A 114 -8.73 -10.88 -2.34
CA PHE A 114 -8.82 -11.93 -3.35
C PHE A 114 -7.52 -12.10 -4.15
N ASN A 115 -7.30 -13.31 -4.66
CA ASN A 115 -6.06 -13.72 -5.34
C ASN A 115 -5.85 -13.02 -6.69
N TYR A 116 -5.47 -11.74 -6.66
CA TYR A 116 -5.19 -10.94 -7.85
C TYR A 116 -3.89 -11.36 -8.56
N VAL A 117 -3.10 -12.26 -7.97
CA VAL A 117 -1.88 -12.82 -8.54
C VAL A 117 -2.20 -13.89 -9.59
N ALA A 118 -3.32 -14.62 -9.42
CA ALA A 118 -3.79 -15.62 -10.38
C ALA A 118 -3.97 -15.03 -11.79
N GLN A 119 -3.50 -15.75 -12.79
CA GLN A 119 -3.52 -15.36 -14.20
C GLN A 119 -4.53 -16.20 -14.98
N PRO A 120 -5.01 -15.76 -16.17
CA PRO A 120 -6.04 -16.46 -16.93
C PRO A 120 -5.79 -17.95 -17.22
N GLN A 121 -4.52 -18.35 -17.34
CA GLN A 121 -4.14 -19.75 -17.57
C GLN A 121 -4.12 -20.63 -16.32
N ASP A 122 -4.17 -20.04 -15.11
CA ASP A 122 -4.07 -20.77 -13.86
C ASP A 122 -5.45 -21.37 -13.54
N LYS A 123 -5.51 -22.70 -13.41
CA LYS A 123 -6.74 -23.45 -13.14
C LYS A 123 -6.78 -23.92 -11.70
N ASP A 124 -7.97 -24.01 -11.13
CA ASP A 124 -8.25 -24.60 -9.81
C ASP A 124 -7.51 -23.92 -8.63
N VAL A 125 -6.97 -22.72 -8.83
CA VAL A 125 -6.38 -21.91 -7.77
C VAL A 125 -7.47 -21.30 -6.89
N LYS A 126 -7.24 -21.25 -5.58
CA LYS A 126 -8.18 -20.54 -4.68
C LYS A 126 -8.09 -19.04 -4.91
N LEU A 127 -9.24 -18.40 -5.03
CA LEU A 127 -9.38 -16.97 -5.29
C LEU A 127 -9.74 -16.17 -4.04
N VAL A 128 -10.18 -16.85 -2.98
CA VAL A 128 -10.53 -16.26 -1.69
C VAL A 128 -9.50 -16.64 -0.61
N PRO A 129 -9.40 -15.84 0.46
CA PRO A 129 -8.63 -16.21 1.65
C PRO A 129 -9.06 -17.58 2.21
N PRO A 130 -8.18 -18.26 2.97
CA PRO A 130 -8.60 -19.48 3.65
C PRO A 130 -9.70 -19.15 4.68
N SER A 131 -10.56 -20.14 4.99
CA SER A 131 -11.54 -19.98 6.07
C SER A 131 -10.87 -19.75 7.43
N LEU A 132 -9.76 -20.46 7.68
CA LEU A 132 -8.80 -20.22 8.75
C LEU A 132 -7.42 -20.60 8.22
N GLY A 133 -6.42 -19.76 8.49
CA GLY A 133 -5.04 -20.02 8.13
C GLY A 133 -4.24 -20.58 9.31
N VAL A 134 -3.02 -21.04 9.01
CA VAL A 134 -2.12 -21.66 10.00
C VAL A 134 -1.73 -20.72 11.15
N TYR A 135 -1.71 -19.41 10.89
CA TYR A 135 -1.48 -18.40 11.92
C TYR A 135 -2.69 -18.29 12.85
N ASP A 136 -3.91 -18.32 12.31
CA ASP A 136 -5.14 -18.18 13.11
C ASP A 136 -5.31 -19.34 14.07
N GLU A 137 -5.12 -20.58 13.59
CA GLU A 137 -5.15 -21.78 14.44
C GLU A 137 -4.11 -21.70 15.56
N TYR A 138 -2.92 -21.21 15.24
CA TYR A 138 -1.85 -21.00 16.21
C TYR A 138 -2.20 -19.92 17.23
N ALA A 139 -2.74 -18.78 16.79
CA ALA A 139 -3.13 -17.67 17.67
C ALA A 139 -4.27 -18.09 18.60
N ILE A 140 -5.29 -18.78 18.09
CA ILE A 140 -6.38 -19.33 18.91
C ILE A 140 -5.85 -20.36 19.90
N LYS A 141 -4.95 -21.25 19.48
CA LYS A 141 -4.32 -22.21 20.40
C LYS A 141 -3.58 -21.48 21.52
N TRP A 142 -2.82 -20.45 21.21
CA TRP A 142 -2.09 -19.68 22.23
C TRP A 142 -3.04 -18.93 23.18
N LEU A 143 -4.09 -18.29 22.66
CA LEU A 143 -5.04 -17.50 23.45
C LEU A 143 -5.99 -18.34 24.32
N TYR A 144 -6.39 -19.53 23.86
CA TYR A 144 -7.53 -20.26 24.44
C TYR A 144 -7.20 -21.66 24.96
N THR A 145 -5.96 -22.14 24.85
CA THR A 145 -5.60 -23.43 25.46
C THR A 145 -5.50 -23.29 26.99
N PRO A 146 -6.30 -24.01 27.79
CA PRO A 146 -6.22 -23.91 29.24
C PRO A 146 -4.87 -24.43 29.77
N VAL A 147 -4.19 -23.64 30.59
CA VAL A 147 -2.95 -24.05 31.28
C VAL A 147 -3.28 -24.60 32.67
N VAL A 148 -3.81 -25.83 32.68
CA VAL A 148 -4.25 -26.47 33.93
C VAL A 148 -3.07 -26.76 34.85
N GLY A 149 -3.17 -26.32 36.11
CA GLY A 149 -2.19 -26.60 37.16
C GLY A 149 -1.06 -25.58 37.29
N ALA A 150 -1.09 -24.48 36.54
CA ALA A 150 -0.25 -23.31 36.85
C ALA A 150 -0.63 -22.75 38.24
N LYS A 151 0.38 -22.36 39.02
CA LYS A 151 0.20 -21.83 40.38
C LYS A 151 -0.32 -20.39 40.37
N ASP A 152 0.07 -19.62 39.37
CA ASP A 152 -0.26 -18.22 39.18
C ASP A 152 -0.15 -17.82 37.70
N ILE A 153 -0.51 -16.56 37.41
CA ILE A 153 -0.50 -15.98 36.07
C ILE A 153 0.89 -15.93 35.43
N TRP A 154 1.96 -15.92 36.22
CA TRP A 154 3.34 -15.82 35.72
C TRP A 154 3.82 -17.19 35.23
N GLU A 155 3.51 -18.25 35.98
CA GLU A 155 3.78 -19.63 35.53
C GLU A 155 2.94 -19.99 34.31
N GLU A 156 1.66 -19.56 34.26
CA GLU A 156 0.81 -19.70 33.08
C GLU A 156 1.44 -19.00 31.85
N THR A 157 1.85 -17.74 32.00
CA THR A 157 2.52 -16.98 30.93
C THR A 157 3.76 -17.70 30.42
N ALA A 158 4.64 -18.16 31.31
CA ALA A 158 5.87 -18.86 30.93
C ALA A 158 5.62 -20.21 30.22
N ILE A 159 4.51 -20.89 30.50
CA ILE A 159 4.11 -22.11 29.79
C ILE A 159 3.54 -21.76 28.41
N ALA A 160 2.63 -20.79 28.34
CA ALA A 160 2.01 -20.34 27.09
C ALA A 160 3.06 -19.76 26.11
N GLU A 161 4.08 -19.06 26.62
CA GLU A 161 5.19 -18.52 25.83
C GLU A 161 5.95 -19.58 25.02
N LYS A 162 5.99 -20.84 25.47
CA LYS A 162 6.65 -21.92 24.73
C LYS A 162 5.99 -22.17 23.37
N ILE A 163 4.68 -22.00 23.29
CA ILE A 163 3.94 -22.11 22.02
C ILE A 163 4.43 -21.05 21.03
N ILE A 164 4.71 -19.83 21.52
CA ILE A 164 5.27 -18.75 20.70
C ILE A 164 6.70 -19.05 20.29
N ASP A 165 7.52 -19.47 21.25
CA ASP A 165 8.94 -19.72 21.02
C ASP A 165 9.16 -20.88 20.03
N GLU A 166 8.29 -21.90 20.02
CA GLU A 166 8.29 -23.00 19.04
C GLU A 166 8.14 -22.54 17.58
N LYS A 167 7.51 -21.38 17.36
CA LYS A 167 7.24 -20.81 16.04
C LYS A 167 8.11 -19.59 15.72
N ALA A 168 9.00 -19.21 16.62
CA ALA A 168 9.86 -18.06 16.45
C ALA A 168 10.72 -18.17 15.17
N GLY A 169 10.65 -17.16 14.32
CA GLY A 169 11.42 -17.07 13.08
C GLY A 169 10.79 -17.77 11.86
N ASP A 170 9.67 -18.49 12.01
CA ASP A 170 8.90 -19.01 10.88
C ASP A 170 7.98 -17.90 10.32
N PRO A 171 8.14 -17.49 9.05
CA PRO A 171 7.34 -16.44 8.44
C PRO A 171 5.83 -16.70 8.48
N LEU A 172 5.40 -17.96 8.47
CA LEU A 172 3.97 -18.33 8.52
C LEU A 172 3.30 -17.92 9.83
N TYR A 173 4.08 -17.74 10.90
CA TYR A 173 3.62 -17.41 12.24
C TYR A 173 4.02 -15.99 12.66
N ARG A 174 4.52 -15.18 11.72
CA ARG A 174 4.88 -13.77 11.97
C ARG A 174 3.62 -12.92 12.12
N TYR A 175 3.58 -12.14 13.19
CA TYR A 175 2.64 -11.04 13.36
C TYR A 175 3.22 -9.74 12.78
N GLY A 176 2.56 -9.18 11.77
CA GLY A 176 2.82 -7.83 11.27
C GLY A 176 1.70 -6.88 11.68
N ALA A 177 2.02 -5.95 12.57
CA ALA A 177 1.05 -4.99 13.07
C ALA A 177 0.53 -4.07 11.96
N GLN A 178 -0.74 -3.68 12.05
CA GLN A 178 -1.32 -2.66 11.21
C GLN A 178 -0.57 -1.32 11.36
N GLN A 179 -0.39 -0.62 10.25
CA GLN A 179 0.26 0.69 10.20
C GLN A 179 -0.73 1.74 9.69
N LEU A 180 -0.80 2.86 10.39
CA LEU A 180 -1.71 3.97 10.09
C LEU A 180 -0.90 5.17 9.58
N ALA A 181 -1.20 5.64 8.38
CA ALA A 181 -0.51 6.77 7.75
C ALA A 181 -1.28 8.10 7.82
N THR A 182 -2.54 8.06 8.25
CA THR A 182 -3.50 9.17 8.14
C THR A 182 -3.54 10.09 9.37
N SER A 183 -2.83 9.74 10.45
CA SER A 183 -2.71 10.57 11.65
C SER A 183 -1.24 10.88 11.89
N ALA A 184 -0.93 12.15 12.16
CA ALA A 184 0.44 12.62 12.42
C ALA A 184 1.13 11.88 13.58
N SER A 185 0.36 11.19 14.43
CA SER A 185 0.89 10.38 15.53
C SER A 185 1.42 9.00 15.10
N TYR A 186 1.09 8.51 13.91
CA TYR A 186 1.39 7.14 13.46
C TYR A 186 2.21 7.11 12.17
N GLY A 187 3.06 6.08 12.04
CA GLY A 187 3.97 5.91 10.91
C GLY A 187 3.69 4.66 10.08
N ALA A 188 4.05 4.70 8.80
CA ALA A 188 4.00 3.56 7.88
C ALA A 188 5.38 3.35 7.25
N TYR A 189 6.06 2.30 7.69
CA TYR A 189 7.45 1.98 7.35
C TYR A 189 7.64 0.57 6.83
N ASP A 190 6.90 -0.42 7.37
CA ASP A 190 7.07 -1.83 7.04
C ASP A 190 6.31 -2.18 5.74
N PRO A 191 7.01 -2.44 4.63
CA PRO A 191 6.37 -2.80 3.38
C PRO A 191 5.88 -4.24 3.34
N SER A 192 6.23 -5.07 4.32
CA SER A 192 5.71 -6.43 4.49
C SER A 192 4.43 -6.49 5.33
N ALA A 193 4.01 -5.37 5.94
CA ALA A 193 2.81 -5.29 6.78
C ALA A 193 1.82 -4.27 6.20
N ARG A 194 1.22 -4.61 5.07
CA ARG A 194 0.38 -3.71 4.27
C ARG A 194 -1.03 -4.27 4.13
N THR A 195 -1.95 -3.39 3.80
CA THR A 195 -3.28 -3.79 3.37
C THR A 195 -3.25 -4.06 1.88
N GLU A 196 -4.08 -4.97 1.39
CA GLU A 196 -4.29 -5.20 -0.06
C GLU A 196 -3.07 -5.72 -0.81
N ASP A 197 -2.15 -6.37 -0.10
CA ASP A 197 -0.98 -7.01 -0.67
C ASP A 197 -1.11 -8.54 -0.64
N LEU A 198 -0.33 -9.18 -1.52
CA LEU A 198 -0.25 -10.62 -1.61
C LEU A 198 1.19 -11.01 -1.91
N GLY A 199 1.68 -11.99 -1.17
CA GLY A 199 2.97 -12.63 -1.41
C GLY A 199 4.19 -11.77 -1.03
N ASN A 200 5.35 -12.42 -1.03
CA ASN A 200 6.61 -11.87 -0.54
C ASN A 200 7.38 -10.97 -1.52
N ASP A 201 6.91 -10.84 -2.77
CA ASP A 201 7.52 -9.99 -3.80
C ASP A 201 6.48 -8.98 -4.32
N PRO A 202 6.40 -7.77 -3.73
CA PRO A 202 5.43 -6.75 -4.12
C PRO A 202 5.56 -6.32 -5.59
N ILE A 203 6.77 -6.29 -6.16
CA ILE A 203 6.96 -5.94 -7.57
C ILE A 203 6.27 -6.97 -8.44
N LYS A 204 6.53 -8.25 -8.17
CA LYS A 204 5.99 -9.36 -8.94
C LYS A 204 4.49 -9.51 -8.79
N SER A 205 3.99 -9.40 -7.56
CA SER A 205 2.55 -9.44 -7.28
C SER A 205 1.82 -8.31 -7.99
N SER A 206 2.37 -7.08 -7.93
CA SER A 206 1.80 -5.93 -8.63
C SER A 206 1.90 -6.07 -10.15
N ASP A 207 2.96 -6.64 -10.72
CA ASP A 207 3.03 -6.92 -12.17
C ASP A 207 1.91 -7.87 -12.62
N TYR A 208 1.66 -8.95 -11.87
CA TYR A 208 0.54 -9.85 -12.14
C TYR A 208 -0.82 -9.15 -12.02
N GLY A 209 -1.03 -8.37 -10.95
CA GLY A 209 -2.25 -7.61 -10.73
C GLY A 209 -2.50 -6.59 -11.85
N ILE A 210 -1.51 -5.78 -12.20
CA ILE A 210 -1.61 -4.77 -13.28
C ILE A 210 -1.89 -5.44 -14.63
N LYS A 211 -1.28 -6.59 -14.91
CA LYS A 211 -1.58 -7.36 -16.13
C LYS A 211 -3.04 -7.81 -16.17
N ASN A 212 -3.60 -8.19 -15.03
CA ASN A 212 -5.01 -8.54 -14.92
C ASN A 212 -5.92 -7.32 -15.12
N LEU A 213 -5.59 -6.15 -14.55
CA LEU A 213 -6.35 -4.91 -14.78
C LEU A 213 -6.36 -4.51 -16.27
N LYS A 214 -5.22 -4.65 -16.97
CA LYS A 214 -5.12 -4.44 -18.42
C LYS A 214 -5.96 -5.43 -19.23
N TYR A 215 -6.17 -6.64 -18.71
CA TYR A 215 -7.04 -7.65 -19.33
C TYR A 215 -8.53 -7.36 -19.11
N ILE A 216 -8.89 -6.89 -17.92
CA ILE A 216 -10.28 -6.64 -17.47
C ILE A 216 -10.84 -5.37 -18.11
N LEU A 217 -10.12 -4.24 -18.04
CA LEU A 217 -10.60 -2.93 -18.48
C LEU A 217 -11.28 -2.94 -19.87
N PRO A 218 -10.65 -3.45 -20.95
CA PRO A 218 -11.26 -3.41 -22.28
C PRO A 218 -12.52 -4.30 -22.42
N LYS A 219 -12.71 -5.29 -21.54
CA LYS A 219 -13.86 -6.22 -21.59
C LYS A 219 -15.02 -5.78 -20.73
N MET A 220 -14.86 -4.71 -19.95
CA MET A 220 -15.88 -4.24 -19.02
C MET A 220 -17.22 -3.97 -19.73
N ASN A 221 -17.20 -3.32 -20.89
CA ASN A 221 -18.42 -3.07 -21.67
C ASN A 221 -19.09 -4.35 -22.16
N GLU A 222 -18.31 -5.35 -22.58
CA GLU A 222 -18.81 -6.64 -23.03
C GLU A 222 -19.49 -7.40 -21.89
N TRP A 223 -18.86 -7.41 -20.72
CA TRP A 223 -19.30 -8.23 -19.59
C TRP A 223 -20.49 -7.67 -18.84
N VAL A 224 -20.54 -6.34 -18.62
CA VAL A 224 -21.61 -5.73 -17.81
C VAL A 224 -22.53 -4.79 -18.57
N GLY A 225 -22.21 -4.45 -19.82
CA GLY A 225 -22.91 -3.39 -20.56
C GLY A 225 -24.37 -3.68 -20.89
N ALA A 226 -24.76 -4.96 -21.06
CA ALA A 226 -26.14 -5.33 -21.38
C ALA A 226 -27.13 -4.99 -20.25
N ASP A 227 -26.65 -5.02 -19.00
CA ASP A 227 -27.45 -4.83 -17.79
C ASP A 227 -27.16 -3.47 -17.08
N ASP A 228 -26.37 -2.59 -17.70
CA ASP A 228 -25.92 -1.30 -17.15
C ASP A 228 -26.16 -0.14 -18.15
N CYS A 229 -27.44 0.08 -18.49
CA CYS A 229 -27.85 1.03 -19.53
C CYS A 229 -27.48 2.50 -19.23
N ASP A 230 -27.29 2.87 -17.97
CA ASP A 230 -26.98 4.24 -17.53
C ASP A 230 -25.50 4.48 -17.20
N PHE A 231 -24.66 3.44 -17.36
CA PHE A 231 -23.21 3.46 -17.08
C PHE A 231 -22.83 3.64 -15.61
N THR A 232 -23.79 3.65 -14.67
CA THR A 232 -23.50 3.88 -13.25
C THR A 232 -22.63 2.77 -12.68
N HIS A 233 -22.94 1.51 -12.96
CA HIS A 233 -22.16 0.39 -12.45
C HIS A 233 -20.78 0.33 -13.08
N ARG A 234 -20.66 0.56 -14.40
CA ARG A 234 -19.36 0.64 -15.06
C ARG A 234 -18.50 1.78 -14.55
N ASN A 235 -19.09 2.94 -14.24
CA ASN A 235 -18.35 4.03 -13.62
C ASN A 235 -17.76 3.62 -12.26
N ASP A 236 -18.57 2.96 -11.43
CA ASP A 236 -18.13 2.45 -10.12
C ASP A 236 -17.00 1.42 -10.29
N LEU A 237 -17.15 0.43 -11.18
CA LEU A 237 -16.12 -0.57 -11.45
C LEU A 237 -14.84 0.05 -12.00
N TYR A 238 -14.94 1.04 -12.90
CA TYR A 238 -13.79 1.76 -13.42
C TYR A 238 -13.03 2.51 -12.32
N ILE A 239 -13.74 3.19 -11.41
CA ILE A 239 -13.12 3.85 -10.26
C ILE A 239 -12.40 2.82 -9.38
N GLN A 240 -13.03 1.68 -9.07
CA GLN A 240 -12.43 0.63 -8.26
C GLN A 240 -11.19 0.01 -8.93
N LEU A 241 -11.23 -0.19 -10.24
CA LEU A 241 -10.07 -0.62 -11.04
C LEU A 241 -8.92 0.39 -10.95
N THR A 242 -9.22 1.69 -11.05
CA THR A 242 -8.19 2.73 -10.96
C THR A 242 -7.58 2.84 -9.56
N ASN A 243 -8.41 2.69 -8.52
CA ASN A 243 -7.95 2.62 -7.13
C ASN A 243 -7.09 1.39 -6.89
N GLN A 244 -7.43 0.24 -7.48
CA GLN A 244 -6.63 -0.97 -7.35
C GLN A 244 -5.27 -0.84 -8.04
N TYR A 245 -5.22 -0.19 -9.21
CA TYR A 245 -3.95 0.14 -9.87
C TYR A 245 -3.06 1.04 -8.98
N TYR A 246 -3.65 2.06 -8.38
CA TYR A 246 -2.97 2.94 -7.43
C TYR A 246 -2.45 2.17 -6.20
N ARG A 247 -3.25 1.25 -5.63
CA ARG A 247 -2.83 0.37 -4.51
C ARG A 247 -1.62 -0.48 -4.87
N TYR A 248 -1.60 -1.10 -6.05
CA TYR A 248 -0.46 -1.89 -6.51
C TYR A 248 0.82 -1.05 -6.65
N ILE A 249 0.70 0.20 -7.11
CA ILE A 249 1.82 1.14 -7.13
C ILE A 249 2.28 1.48 -5.72
N GLY A 250 1.35 1.77 -4.81
CA GLY A 250 1.61 2.10 -3.41
C GLY A 250 2.36 1.00 -2.67
N ASN A 251 1.97 -0.27 -2.87
CA ASN A 251 2.62 -1.42 -2.23
C ASN A 251 4.10 -1.54 -2.65
N VAL A 252 4.44 -1.28 -3.91
CA VAL A 252 5.84 -1.25 -4.36
C VAL A 252 6.56 0.01 -3.90
N LEU A 253 5.88 1.17 -3.90
CA LEU A 253 6.47 2.43 -3.45
C LEU A 253 6.91 2.37 -1.98
N ALA A 254 6.16 1.66 -1.12
CA ALA A 254 6.48 1.46 0.30
C ALA A 254 7.84 0.78 0.52
N GLN A 255 8.37 0.05 -0.48
CA GLN A 255 9.72 -0.51 -0.42
C GLN A 255 10.81 0.57 -0.43
N VAL A 256 10.54 1.75 -1.02
CA VAL A 256 11.51 2.85 -1.09
C VAL A 256 11.50 3.62 0.22
N GLY A 257 12.60 3.53 0.98
CA GLY A 257 12.66 3.96 2.37
C GLY A 257 11.94 3.01 3.33
N GLY A 258 11.61 1.79 2.90
CA GLY A 258 10.95 0.80 3.74
C GLY A 258 11.87 0.24 4.84
N ILE A 259 11.27 -0.09 5.98
CA ILE A 259 11.94 -0.68 7.14
C ILE A 259 11.06 -1.81 7.67
N TYR A 260 11.52 -3.06 7.59
CA TYR A 260 10.84 -4.18 8.21
C TYR A 260 10.84 -4.04 9.73
N LEU A 261 9.67 -4.11 10.35
CA LEU A 261 9.47 -4.02 11.79
C LEU A 261 9.17 -5.41 12.33
N ASN A 262 9.90 -5.82 13.36
CA ASN A 262 9.77 -7.13 13.99
C ASN A 262 9.56 -6.96 15.50
N ASN A 263 8.53 -7.63 16.03
CA ASN A 263 8.40 -7.83 17.47
C ASN A 263 9.34 -8.96 17.87
N VAL A 264 10.37 -8.66 18.66
CA VAL A 264 11.41 -9.63 19.02
C VAL A 264 11.64 -9.64 20.52
N LYS A 265 11.90 -10.84 21.07
CA LYS A 265 12.35 -11.03 22.45
C LYS A 265 13.87 -10.79 22.55
N GLU A 266 14.34 -10.50 23.76
CA GLU A 266 15.77 -10.47 24.06
C GLU A 266 16.42 -11.81 23.67
N GLY A 267 17.62 -11.76 23.07
CA GLY A 267 18.32 -12.95 22.57
C GLY A 267 17.88 -13.43 21.18
N SER A 268 16.84 -12.84 20.58
CA SER A 268 16.47 -13.16 19.19
C SER A 268 17.57 -12.81 18.18
N ALA A 269 17.77 -13.67 17.20
CA ALA A 269 18.65 -13.40 16.06
C ALA A 269 18.04 -12.37 15.08
N VAL A 270 16.72 -12.19 15.09
CA VAL A 270 16.01 -11.21 14.26
C VAL A 270 16.13 -9.83 14.90
N LYS A 271 16.46 -8.82 14.10
CA LYS A 271 16.54 -7.43 14.57
C LYS A 271 15.15 -6.78 14.61
N PRO A 272 14.85 -5.91 15.59
CA PRO A 272 13.56 -5.21 15.67
C PRO A 272 13.26 -4.36 14.44
N SER A 273 14.30 -3.81 13.80
CA SER A 273 14.18 -3.01 12.59
C SER A 273 15.26 -3.42 11.60
N VAL A 274 14.86 -3.64 10.35
CA VAL A 274 15.78 -4.00 9.27
C VAL A 274 15.43 -3.15 8.04
N PRO A 275 16.34 -2.32 7.51
CA PRO A 275 16.03 -1.54 6.31
C PRO A 275 15.84 -2.47 5.11
N VAL A 276 14.91 -2.13 4.23
CA VAL A 276 14.79 -2.80 2.92
C VAL A 276 16.11 -2.65 2.18
N SER A 277 16.58 -3.73 1.56
CA SER A 277 17.90 -3.68 0.94
C SER A 277 18.01 -2.61 -0.14
N LYS A 278 19.14 -1.91 -0.23
CA LYS A 278 19.37 -0.87 -1.25
C LYS A 278 19.01 -1.32 -2.66
N LYS A 279 19.34 -2.57 -3.01
CA LYS A 279 19.00 -3.15 -4.33
C LYS A 279 17.48 -3.15 -4.58
N VAL A 280 16.69 -3.58 -3.60
CA VAL A 280 15.23 -3.63 -3.69
C VAL A 280 14.64 -2.22 -3.74
N GLN A 281 15.13 -1.28 -2.94
CA GLN A 281 14.67 0.11 -2.98
C GLN A 281 14.85 0.74 -4.37
N LYS A 282 16.04 0.57 -4.98
CA LYS A 282 16.33 1.09 -6.34
C LYS A 282 15.46 0.43 -7.41
N ALA A 283 15.29 -0.89 -7.33
CA ALA A 283 14.43 -1.63 -8.25
C ALA A 283 12.96 -1.18 -8.16
N SER A 284 12.48 -0.93 -6.94
CA SER A 284 11.12 -0.50 -6.67
C SER A 284 10.86 0.91 -7.19
N LEU A 285 11.76 1.87 -6.94
CA LEU A 285 11.66 3.23 -7.49
C LEU A 285 11.58 3.22 -9.03
N LYS A 286 12.49 2.48 -9.66
CA LYS A 286 12.51 2.33 -11.12
C LYS A 286 11.21 1.72 -11.65
N TRP A 287 10.73 0.67 -10.99
CA TRP A 287 9.48 0.00 -11.37
C TRP A 287 8.29 0.96 -11.26
N VAL A 288 8.13 1.67 -10.14
CA VAL A 288 7.04 2.64 -9.92
C VAL A 288 7.02 3.70 -11.01
N VAL A 289 8.17 4.36 -11.23
CA VAL A 289 8.25 5.41 -12.26
C VAL A 289 7.96 4.83 -13.65
N SER A 290 8.43 3.62 -13.96
CA SER A 290 8.13 2.97 -15.24
C SER A 290 6.64 2.68 -15.45
N GLN A 291 5.92 2.22 -14.41
CA GLN A 291 4.48 2.02 -14.47
C GLN A 291 3.75 3.35 -14.72
N LEU A 292 4.12 4.41 -14.01
CA LEU A 292 3.52 5.74 -14.20
C LEU A 292 3.71 6.28 -15.63
N ARG A 293 4.92 6.20 -16.18
CA ARG A 293 5.21 6.63 -17.57
C ARG A 293 4.45 5.83 -18.64
N SER A 294 3.99 4.62 -18.30
CA SER A 294 3.29 3.72 -19.22
C SER A 294 1.83 3.48 -18.81
N SER A 295 1.24 4.39 -18.02
CA SER A 295 -0.09 4.22 -17.42
C SER A 295 -1.28 4.65 -18.29
N SER A 296 -1.04 5.14 -19.51
CA SER A 296 -2.09 5.66 -20.40
C SER A 296 -3.16 4.65 -20.79
N TRP A 297 -2.85 3.34 -20.71
CA TRP A 297 -3.81 2.25 -20.97
C TRP A 297 -5.06 2.33 -20.08
N ILE A 298 -4.96 2.96 -18.91
CA ILE A 298 -6.09 3.10 -17.98
C ILE A 298 -7.16 4.04 -18.53
N ASN A 299 -6.82 4.94 -19.46
CA ASN A 299 -7.75 5.87 -20.09
C ASN A 299 -8.38 5.28 -21.37
N ASN A 300 -8.72 3.99 -21.35
CA ASN A 300 -9.27 3.33 -22.53
C ASN A 300 -10.56 4.04 -22.99
N ALA A 301 -10.51 4.64 -24.18
CA ALA A 301 -11.60 5.46 -24.73
C ALA A 301 -12.91 4.68 -24.88
N ASP A 302 -12.86 3.38 -25.22
CA ASP A 302 -14.06 2.55 -25.37
C ASP A 302 -14.86 2.49 -24.05
N VAL A 303 -14.17 2.55 -22.92
CA VAL A 303 -14.78 2.59 -21.59
C VAL A 303 -15.08 4.03 -21.18
N THR A 304 -14.07 4.92 -21.19
CA THR A 304 -14.16 6.24 -20.57
C THR A 304 -15.06 7.22 -21.33
N SER A 305 -15.26 7.06 -22.63
CA SER A 305 -16.09 7.97 -23.44
C SER A 305 -17.58 7.92 -23.07
N ASN A 306 -18.02 6.88 -22.38
CA ASN A 306 -19.39 6.76 -21.90
C ASN A 306 -19.56 7.15 -20.42
N LEU A 307 -18.47 7.54 -19.74
CA LEU A 307 -18.47 7.92 -18.34
C LEU A 307 -18.57 9.46 -18.18
N PRO A 308 -18.93 9.96 -16.98
CA PRO A 308 -18.94 11.40 -16.72
C PRO A 308 -17.59 12.07 -17.03
N LEU A 309 -17.66 13.34 -17.45
CA LEU A 309 -16.48 14.14 -17.76
C LEU A 309 -15.51 14.18 -16.58
N ALA A 310 -14.29 13.70 -16.79
CA ALA A 310 -13.23 13.69 -15.80
C ALA A 310 -11.86 13.92 -16.46
N ALA A 311 -10.91 14.47 -15.70
CA ALA A 311 -9.51 14.44 -16.11
C ALA A 311 -9.01 12.98 -16.20
N PRO A 312 -8.08 12.67 -17.13
CA PRO A 312 -7.55 11.32 -17.30
C PRO A 312 -7.01 10.74 -15.98
N GLN A 313 -7.36 9.50 -15.69
CA GLN A 313 -7.01 8.86 -14.41
C GLN A 313 -5.51 8.59 -14.31
N SER A 314 -4.83 8.29 -15.44
CA SER A 314 -3.38 8.17 -15.49
C SER A 314 -2.68 9.42 -14.91
N ASN A 315 -3.11 10.62 -15.33
CA ASN A 315 -2.55 11.88 -14.86
C ASN A 315 -2.83 12.12 -13.37
N LYS A 316 -4.01 11.77 -12.86
CA LYS A 316 -4.34 11.89 -11.43
C LYS A 316 -3.44 10.99 -10.59
N ILE A 317 -3.26 9.73 -10.99
CA ILE A 317 -2.37 8.78 -10.32
C ILE A 317 -0.92 9.26 -10.38
N CYS A 318 -0.45 9.74 -11.54
CA CYS A 318 0.88 10.34 -11.65
C CYS A 318 1.07 11.49 -10.66
N ALA A 319 0.08 12.39 -10.52
CA ALA A 319 0.16 13.53 -9.62
C ALA A 319 0.19 13.11 -8.14
N GLN A 320 -0.66 12.16 -7.75
CA GLN A 320 -0.70 11.63 -6.38
C GLN A 320 0.63 10.96 -6.00
N VAL A 321 1.16 10.08 -6.86
CA VAL A 321 2.42 9.39 -6.59
C VAL A 321 3.61 10.36 -6.65
N ALA A 322 3.59 11.35 -7.55
CA ALA A 322 4.60 12.41 -7.62
C ALA A 322 4.74 13.18 -6.30
N LYS A 323 3.62 13.48 -5.64
CA LYS A 323 3.62 14.12 -4.32
C LYS A 323 4.35 13.26 -3.29
N ALA A 324 4.01 11.97 -3.20
CA ALA A 324 4.67 11.03 -2.27
C ALA A 324 6.18 10.89 -2.55
N LEU A 325 6.59 10.82 -3.83
CA LEU A 325 8.00 10.79 -4.24
C LEU A 325 8.80 12.04 -3.82
N ALA A 326 8.14 13.17 -3.63
CA ALA A 326 8.80 14.43 -3.27
C ALA A 326 8.68 14.78 -1.77
N SER A 327 7.72 14.19 -1.04
CA SER A 327 7.49 14.45 0.39
C SER A 327 7.83 13.25 1.27
N THR A 328 6.97 12.24 1.30
CA THR A 328 7.03 11.12 2.27
C THR A 328 8.21 10.19 2.02
N VAL A 329 8.49 9.86 0.76
CA VAL A 329 9.54 8.89 0.40
C VAL A 329 10.94 9.37 0.81
N PRO A 330 11.38 10.62 0.54
CA PRO A 330 12.67 11.11 1.03
C PRO A 330 12.84 10.98 2.54
N ALA A 331 11.82 11.31 3.34
CA ALA A 331 11.88 11.21 4.79
C ALA A 331 12.07 9.75 5.26
N ASN A 332 11.31 8.82 4.66
CA ASN A 332 11.46 7.40 4.93
C ASN A 332 12.84 6.87 4.50
N VAL A 333 13.39 7.33 3.36
CA VAL A 333 14.75 6.97 2.92
C VAL A 333 15.80 7.45 3.91
N ILE A 334 15.67 8.68 4.44
CA ILE A 334 16.57 9.20 5.49
C ILE A 334 16.53 8.29 6.71
N LEU A 335 15.33 8.00 7.22
CA LEU A 335 15.17 7.13 8.39
C LEU A 335 15.76 5.74 8.14
N ALA A 336 15.42 5.11 7.01
CA ALA A 336 15.93 3.79 6.66
C ALA A 336 17.46 3.76 6.53
N SER A 337 18.08 4.87 6.11
CA SER A 337 19.54 4.95 5.94
C SER A 337 20.33 4.96 7.24
N VAL A 338 19.69 5.32 8.36
CA VAL A 338 20.30 5.32 9.70
C VAL A 338 19.96 4.06 10.51
N VAL A 339 19.03 3.22 10.03
CA VAL A 339 18.72 1.94 10.68
C VAL A 339 19.92 0.99 10.50
N PRO A 340 20.44 0.38 11.59
CA PRO A 340 21.49 -0.61 11.49
C PRO A 340 21.02 -1.84 10.70
N GLY A 341 21.82 -2.31 9.74
CA GLY A 341 21.52 -3.55 9.02
C GLY A 341 22.16 -3.66 7.64
N GLU A 342 22.41 -2.53 6.98
CA GLU A 342 23.18 -2.48 5.73
C GLU A 342 24.49 -1.74 5.90
N SER A 343 25.59 -2.31 5.38
CA SER A 343 26.90 -1.64 5.35
C SER A 343 26.95 -0.45 4.39
N LYS A 344 26.07 -0.44 3.38
CA LYS A 344 25.96 0.60 2.35
C LYS A 344 24.49 0.95 2.11
N PRO A 345 23.85 1.67 3.04
CA PRO A 345 22.44 2.01 2.93
C PRO A 345 22.14 2.83 1.68
N TYR A 346 20.87 2.83 1.26
CA TYR A 346 20.39 3.73 0.23
C TYR A 346 20.21 5.13 0.83
N THR A 347 21.00 6.09 0.38
CA THR A 347 21.02 7.44 0.95
C THR A 347 20.03 8.37 0.24
N VAL A 348 19.61 9.45 0.92
CA VAL A 348 18.71 10.46 0.32
C VAL A 348 19.33 11.14 -0.91
N ASN A 349 20.65 11.33 -0.93
CA ASN A 349 21.36 11.85 -2.10
C ASN A 349 21.26 10.89 -3.30
N GLU A 350 21.49 9.60 -3.09
CA GLU A 350 21.30 8.59 -4.14
C GLU A 350 19.84 8.55 -4.61
N TYR A 351 18.89 8.64 -3.68
CA TYR A 351 17.47 8.71 -4.00
C TYR A 351 17.13 9.86 -4.96
N TYR A 352 17.55 11.10 -4.68
CA TYR A 352 17.28 12.22 -5.58
C TYR A 352 17.99 12.08 -6.94
N ASN A 353 19.17 11.45 -6.97
CA ASN A 353 19.87 11.16 -8.21
C ASN A 353 19.10 10.15 -9.08
N ASP A 354 18.64 9.06 -8.48
CA ASP A 354 17.86 8.03 -9.18
C ASP A 354 16.47 8.55 -9.57
N LEU A 355 15.81 9.31 -8.69
CA LEU A 355 14.53 9.97 -8.97
C LEU A 355 14.64 10.88 -10.20
N TYR A 356 15.68 11.72 -10.25
CA TYR A 356 15.97 12.56 -11.41
C TYR A 356 16.15 11.73 -12.68
N ASN A 357 16.98 10.69 -12.64
CA ASN A 357 17.28 9.86 -13.80
C ASN A 357 16.03 9.14 -14.33
N GLU A 358 15.17 8.62 -13.46
CA GLU A 358 13.99 7.86 -13.85
C GLU A 358 12.83 8.76 -14.32
N VAL A 359 12.51 9.83 -13.58
CA VAL A 359 11.42 10.77 -13.91
C VAL A 359 11.71 11.55 -15.18
N PHE A 360 12.97 11.93 -15.40
CA PHE A 360 13.39 12.71 -16.56
C PHE A 360 14.04 11.88 -17.66
N ALA A 361 13.99 10.54 -17.62
CA ALA A 361 14.66 9.66 -18.59
C ALA A 361 14.39 10.05 -20.06
N SER A 362 13.14 10.33 -20.42
CA SER A 362 12.75 10.75 -21.78
C SER A 362 13.27 12.14 -22.13
N SER A 363 13.23 13.08 -21.18
CA SER A 363 13.83 14.42 -21.34
C SER A 363 15.35 14.36 -21.48
N ILE A 364 16.04 13.49 -20.72
CA ILE A 364 17.49 13.28 -20.81
C ILE A 364 17.87 12.73 -22.18
N THR A 365 17.10 11.77 -22.70
CA THR A 365 17.33 11.14 -24.01
C THR A 365 16.78 11.96 -25.19
N GLY A 366 16.00 13.02 -24.94
CA GLY A 366 15.43 13.88 -25.99
C GLY A 366 14.24 13.24 -26.73
N ARG A 367 13.58 12.26 -26.12
CA ARG A 367 12.36 11.65 -26.67
C ARG A 367 11.15 12.56 -26.41
N LYS A 368 10.15 12.47 -27.29
CA LYS A 368 8.84 13.13 -27.12
C LYS A 368 8.20 12.68 -25.81
N LEU A 369 7.69 13.62 -25.04
CA LEU A 369 7.05 13.33 -23.75
C LEU A 369 5.57 12.95 -23.91
N THR A 370 5.14 11.95 -23.15
CA THR A 370 3.73 11.62 -22.92
C THR A 370 3.06 12.62 -21.98
N SER A 371 1.72 12.61 -21.93
CA SER A 371 0.95 13.43 -20.99
C SER A 371 1.31 13.10 -19.54
N GLU A 372 1.44 11.81 -19.24
CA GLU A 372 1.78 11.23 -17.94
C GLU A 372 3.17 11.68 -17.50
N GLU A 373 4.17 11.60 -18.39
CA GLU A 373 5.52 12.08 -18.10
C GLU A 373 5.57 13.59 -17.83
N LYS A 374 4.81 14.39 -18.60
CA LYS A 374 4.71 15.83 -18.34
C LYS A 374 4.10 16.08 -16.95
N THR A 375 3.02 15.40 -16.58
CA THR A 375 2.44 15.52 -15.23
C THR A 375 3.43 15.10 -14.16
N LEU A 376 4.05 13.92 -14.28
CA LEU A 376 5.02 13.41 -13.32
C LEU A 376 6.17 14.40 -13.09
N GLN A 377 6.76 14.92 -14.17
CA GLN A 377 7.85 15.91 -14.09
C GLN A 377 7.40 17.22 -13.43
N ARG A 378 6.22 17.74 -13.77
CA ARG A 378 5.69 19.00 -13.18
C ARG A 378 5.41 18.84 -11.69
N GLU A 379 4.77 17.74 -11.30
CA GLU A 379 4.32 17.54 -9.93
C GLU A 379 5.49 17.21 -8.99
N VAL A 380 6.44 16.36 -9.42
CA VAL A 380 7.67 16.13 -8.65
C VAL A 380 8.44 17.43 -8.48
N LEU A 381 8.63 18.21 -9.56
CA LEU A 381 9.31 19.49 -9.48
C LEU A 381 8.60 20.46 -8.53
N THR A 382 7.27 20.58 -8.65
CA THR A 382 6.46 21.50 -7.83
C THR A 382 6.55 21.15 -6.36
N ALA A 383 6.40 19.86 -6.02
CA ALA A 383 6.49 19.40 -4.64
C ALA A 383 7.91 19.58 -4.09
N SER A 384 8.96 19.23 -4.86
CA SER A 384 10.36 19.45 -4.45
C SER A 384 10.78 20.93 -4.37
N SER A 385 10.01 21.84 -4.99
CA SER A 385 10.23 23.29 -4.90
C SER A 385 9.53 23.92 -3.69
N LYS A 386 8.59 23.22 -3.05
CA LYS A 386 7.86 23.72 -1.89
C LYS A 386 8.83 23.94 -0.73
N GLY A 387 8.74 25.08 -0.06
CA GLY A 387 9.60 25.40 1.09
C GLY A 387 11.01 25.88 0.73
N VAL A 388 11.58 25.50 -0.42
CA VAL A 388 12.98 25.83 -0.80
C VAL A 388 13.26 27.34 -0.76
N LYS A 389 12.35 28.17 -1.28
CA LYS A 389 12.52 29.63 -1.21
C LYS A 389 12.54 30.12 0.25
N SER A 390 11.65 29.58 1.08
CA SER A 390 11.59 29.93 2.51
C SER A 390 12.85 29.48 3.22
N MET A 391 13.31 28.25 3.01
CA MET A 391 14.55 27.69 3.56
C MET A 391 15.77 28.55 3.21
N LEU A 392 15.90 28.99 1.95
CA LEU A 392 16.99 29.86 1.52
C LEU A 392 16.89 31.28 2.08
N SER A 393 15.70 31.72 2.49
CA SER A 393 15.46 33.05 3.07
C SER A 393 15.39 33.07 4.59
N LYS A 394 15.27 31.91 5.25
CA LYS A 394 15.17 31.79 6.71
C LYS A 394 16.52 32.19 7.31
N SER A 395 16.49 33.19 8.18
CA SER A 395 17.52 33.41 9.19
C SER A 395 17.59 32.17 10.10
N LEU A 396 18.76 31.85 10.66
CA LEU A 396 19.05 30.67 11.51
C LEU A 396 18.18 30.50 12.78
N ALA A 397 17.10 31.25 12.95
CA ALA A 397 16.43 31.46 14.24
C ALA A 397 14.95 31.05 14.35
N GLU A 398 14.27 30.56 13.30
CA GLU A 398 12.82 30.28 13.42
C GLU A 398 12.39 28.98 12.71
N ASP A 399 11.86 28.05 13.51
CA ASP A 399 11.06 26.92 13.04
C ASP A 399 9.74 26.84 13.79
N SER A 400 8.64 26.89 13.03
CA SER A 400 7.37 26.29 13.40
C SER A 400 6.91 25.37 12.26
N SER A 401 6.33 24.24 12.64
CA SER A 401 5.90 23.17 11.75
C SER A 401 4.38 23.12 11.70
N ASP A 402 3.83 23.05 10.50
CA ASP A 402 2.44 22.65 10.27
C ASP A 402 2.46 21.60 9.15
N ASP A 403 2.07 20.37 9.48
CA ASP A 403 1.82 19.30 8.53
C ASP A 403 0.34 18.90 8.59
N GLU A 404 -0.37 19.14 7.49
CA GLU A 404 -1.74 18.70 7.29
C GLU A 404 -1.73 17.64 6.17
N TYR A 405 -2.07 16.39 6.54
CA TYR A 405 -2.30 15.30 5.59
C TYR A 405 -3.77 14.91 5.60
N ALA A 406 -4.34 14.83 4.40
CA ALA A 406 -5.72 14.41 4.17
C ALA A 406 -5.90 12.91 4.42
N SER A 407 -6.99 12.56 5.11
CA SER A 407 -7.39 11.21 5.47
C SER A 407 -8.06 10.47 4.30
N GLU A 408 -7.79 9.17 4.20
CA GLU A 408 -8.72 8.22 3.57
C GLU A 408 -9.66 7.65 4.65
N PRO A 409 -10.94 7.37 4.34
CA PRO A 409 -11.83 6.69 5.27
C PRO A 409 -11.34 5.25 5.50
N MET A 410 -11.08 4.91 6.76
CA MET A 410 -10.71 3.56 7.17
C MET A 410 -11.91 2.63 7.06
N TRP A 411 -11.70 1.48 6.41
CA TRP A 411 -12.72 0.47 6.18
C TRP A 411 -13.05 -0.36 7.43
N CYS A 412 -12.49 -0.12 8.61
CA CYS A 412 -12.99 -0.70 9.86
C CYS A 412 -13.10 0.44 10.85
N GLY A 413 -14.26 0.63 11.48
CA GLY A 413 -14.48 1.70 12.44
C GLY A 413 -13.39 1.63 13.52
N TYR A 414 -12.48 2.59 13.49
CA TYR A 414 -11.37 2.63 14.43
C TYR A 414 -11.88 3.18 15.75
N GLU A 415 -12.02 2.32 16.74
CA GLU A 415 -11.94 2.72 18.13
C GLU A 415 -10.49 2.50 18.59
N ASP A 416 -9.92 3.46 19.30
CA ASP A 416 -8.61 3.32 19.93
C ASP A 416 -8.67 2.14 20.90
N VAL A 417 -8.31 0.93 20.44
CA VAL A 417 -8.17 -0.24 21.31
C VAL A 417 -6.89 -0.06 22.13
N ALA A 418 -6.99 0.71 23.20
CA ALA A 418 -5.99 0.74 24.26
C ALA A 418 -6.21 -0.49 25.15
N LEU A 419 -5.49 -1.58 24.88
CA LEU A 419 -5.38 -2.70 25.82
C LEU A 419 -4.45 -2.28 26.97
N GLY A 420 -4.98 -2.10 28.18
CA GLY A 420 -4.17 -1.79 29.36
C GLY A 420 -3.44 -0.43 29.27
N GLU A 421 -2.23 -0.34 29.85
CA GLU A 421 -1.45 0.87 30.19
C GLU A 421 -1.08 1.87 29.05
N GLY A 422 -1.99 2.18 28.12
CA GLY A 422 -1.84 3.27 27.16
C GLY A 422 -0.76 3.05 26.07
N LYS A 423 -0.22 1.83 25.94
CA LYS A 423 0.71 1.46 24.86
C LYS A 423 -0.04 0.67 23.78
N GLY A 424 -0.42 1.36 22.70
CA GLY A 424 -0.96 0.71 21.51
C GLY A 424 0.09 -0.12 20.77
N PRO A 425 -0.30 -1.18 20.05
CA PRO A 425 0.61 -2.04 19.28
C PRO A 425 1.17 -1.38 18.02
N TYR A 426 0.79 -0.12 17.75
CA TYR A 426 1.08 0.58 16.50
C TYR A 426 2.39 1.34 16.55
N GLN A 427 3.12 1.32 15.42
CA GLN A 427 4.32 2.11 15.25
C GLN A 427 4.00 3.61 15.19
N LYS A 428 4.54 4.36 16.14
CA LYS A 428 4.46 5.83 16.13
C LYS A 428 5.31 6.43 15.02
N ALA A 429 4.91 7.62 14.56
CA ALA A 429 5.72 8.40 13.65
C ALA A 429 7.09 8.74 14.29
N VAL A 430 8.16 8.57 13.51
CA VAL A 430 9.52 8.92 13.90
C VAL A 430 9.90 10.21 13.16
N SER A 431 10.22 11.25 13.93
CA SER A 431 10.72 12.51 13.36
C SER A 431 12.13 12.33 12.83
N VAL A 432 12.36 12.82 11.60
CA VAL A 432 13.68 12.80 10.95
C VAL A 432 14.36 14.17 10.95
N LEU A 433 13.75 15.20 11.56
CA LEU A 433 14.22 16.59 11.47
C LEU A 433 15.69 16.77 11.88
N THR A 434 16.15 16.03 12.89
CA THR A 434 17.52 16.12 13.41
C THR A 434 18.57 15.48 12.51
N ILE A 435 18.15 14.69 11.53
CA ILE A 435 19.00 13.96 10.58
C ILE A 435 18.63 14.27 9.13
N ASP A 436 17.78 15.30 8.90
CA ASP A 436 17.27 15.62 7.58
C ASP A 436 18.31 16.39 6.75
N GLU A 437 18.88 15.70 5.75
CA GLU A 437 19.79 16.30 4.76
C GLU A 437 19.11 16.51 3.39
N SER A 438 17.78 16.39 3.32
CA SER A 438 17.04 16.44 2.06
C SER A 438 17.08 17.80 1.38
N ASP A 439 17.21 18.91 2.12
CA ASP A 439 17.18 20.26 1.55
C ASP A 439 18.37 20.52 0.62
N GLY A 440 19.58 20.13 1.02
CA GLY A 440 20.76 20.20 0.15
C GLY A 440 20.57 19.36 -1.12
N CYS A 441 20.00 18.15 -0.96
CA CYS A 441 19.71 17.26 -2.09
C CYS A 441 18.63 17.84 -3.03
N ARG A 442 17.59 18.49 -2.49
CA ARG A 442 16.56 19.19 -3.27
C ARG A 442 17.17 20.31 -4.10
N ILE A 443 18.07 21.12 -3.55
CA ILE A 443 18.75 22.19 -4.30
C ILE A 443 19.56 21.60 -5.47
N VAL A 444 20.30 20.52 -5.24
CA VAL A 444 21.06 19.83 -6.30
C VAL A 444 20.10 19.28 -7.38
N PHE A 445 19.01 18.63 -6.97
CA PHE A 445 17.97 18.13 -7.86
C PHE A 445 17.38 19.25 -8.74
N LEU A 446 16.98 20.37 -8.15
CA LEU A 446 16.44 21.52 -8.86
C LEU A 446 17.45 22.09 -9.87
N ASN A 447 18.72 22.21 -9.50
CA ASN A 447 19.77 22.66 -10.41
C ASN A 447 19.97 21.71 -11.61
N LYS A 448 19.86 20.39 -11.41
CA LYS A 448 19.88 19.43 -12.53
C LYS A 448 18.68 19.63 -13.46
N VAL A 449 17.47 19.80 -12.91
CA VAL A 449 16.27 20.08 -13.70
C VAL A 449 16.39 21.41 -14.46
N LYS A 450 16.97 22.45 -13.85
CA LYS A 450 17.27 23.74 -14.50
C LYS A 450 18.16 23.56 -15.73
N ALA A 451 19.28 22.85 -15.56
CA ALA A 451 20.22 22.60 -16.65
C ALA A 451 19.57 21.80 -17.78
N LEU A 452 18.82 20.75 -17.43
CA LEU A 452 18.08 19.94 -18.40
C LEU A 452 17.05 20.76 -19.17
N ALA A 453 16.17 21.49 -18.48
CA ALA A 453 15.14 22.30 -19.10
C ALA A 453 15.73 23.39 -20.00
N THR A 454 16.85 23.99 -19.59
CA THR A 454 17.59 24.98 -20.41
C THR A 454 18.10 24.36 -21.70
N SER A 455 18.71 23.17 -21.63
CA SER A 455 19.21 22.45 -22.81
C SER A 455 18.08 22.01 -23.77
N ARG A 456 16.89 21.72 -23.23
CA ARG A 456 15.74 21.20 -23.99
C ARG A 456 14.83 22.27 -24.55
N LYS A 457 14.82 23.49 -24.00
CA LYS A 457 13.98 24.61 -24.46
C LYS A 457 14.04 24.83 -25.98
N SER A 458 15.22 24.71 -26.60
CA SER A 458 15.41 24.93 -28.04
C SER A 458 15.47 23.63 -28.85
N SER A 459 15.92 22.53 -28.24
CA SER A 459 16.18 21.25 -28.93
C SER A 459 15.00 20.26 -28.90
N ALA A 460 14.01 20.48 -28.02
CA ALA A 460 12.85 19.61 -27.90
C ALA A 460 11.81 19.79 -29.03
N PRO A 461 10.95 18.77 -29.26
CA PRO A 461 9.76 18.90 -30.11
C PRO A 461 8.91 20.11 -29.72
N LEU A 462 8.29 20.78 -30.70
CA LEU A 462 7.53 22.01 -30.49
C LEU A 462 6.47 21.88 -29.38
N GLU A 463 5.78 20.74 -29.32
CA GLU A 463 4.74 20.39 -28.34
C GLU A 463 5.27 20.27 -26.88
N ASP A 464 6.58 20.11 -26.71
CA ASP A 464 7.22 19.91 -25.40
C ASP A 464 7.97 21.17 -24.94
N ARG A 465 8.23 22.14 -25.83
CA ARG A 465 8.96 23.37 -25.50
C ARG A 465 8.27 24.17 -24.39
N ALA A 466 6.96 24.34 -24.47
CA ALA A 466 6.18 25.04 -23.44
C ALA A 466 6.29 24.34 -22.07
N HIS A 467 6.37 23.01 -22.05
CA HIS A 467 6.59 22.25 -20.82
C HIS A 467 7.97 22.52 -20.22
N TYR A 468 9.04 22.50 -21.04
CA TYR A 468 10.39 22.82 -20.55
C TYR A 468 10.54 24.29 -20.11
N GLU A 469 9.88 25.23 -20.80
CA GLU A 469 9.81 26.63 -20.36
C GLU A 469 9.12 26.76 -19.00
N TYR A 470 8.01 26.05 -18.79
CA TYR A 470 7.33 25.99 -17.50
C TYR A 470 8.25 25.44 -16.40
N LEU A 471 8.91 24.29 -16.63
CA LEU A 471 9.84 23.72 -15.65
C LEU A 471 10.97 24.71 -15.30
N LEU A 472 11.56 25.36 -16.31
CA LEU A 472 12.61 26.35 -16.12
C LEU A 472 12.14 27.56 -15.30
N ALA A 473 10.96 28.09 -15.61
CA ALA A 473 10.38 29.22 -14.88
C ALA A 473 10.12 28.85 -13.40
N ARG A 474 9.56 27.66 -13.15
CA ARG A 474 9.29 27.15 -11.80
C ARG A 474 10.57 26.95 -10.99
N VAL A 475 11.59 26.32 -11.56
CA VAL A 475 12.88 26.13 -10.89
C VAL A 475 13.53 27.48 -10.58
N ASN A 476 13.53 28.42 -11.53
CA ASN A 476 14.10 29.74 -11.31
C ASN A 476 13.39 30.50 -10.18
N ALA A 477 12.05 30.41 -10.12
CA ALA A 477 11.29 31.02 -9.03
C ALA A 477 11.60 30.38 -7.66
N ALA A 478 11.81 29.06 -7.62
CA ALA A 478 12.16 28.35 -6.39
C ALA A 478 13.57 28.67 -5.88
N LEU A 479 14.54 28.85 -6.79
CA LEU A 479 15.95 29.13 -6.46
C LEU A 479 16.26 30.63 -6.32
N GLN A 480 15.30 31.53 -6.58
CA GLN A 480 15.48 32.97 -6.43
C GLN A 480 15.47 33.40 -4.95
N ALA A 481 16.62 33.20 -4.31
CA ALA A 481 17.13 33.91 -3.13
C ALA A 481 18.63 34.24 -3.24
N GLN A 482 19.31 33.84 -4.34
CA GLN A 482 20.65 34.31 -4.67
C GLN A 482 20.58 35.63 -5.45
N LYS A 483 20.43 36.75 -4.73
CA LYS A 483 20.92 38.05 -5.21
C LYS A 483 21.60 38.79 -4.08
#